data_AF-A0A1F5B1U7-F1
#
_entry.id   AF-A0A1F5B1U7-F1
#
_cell.length_a   1.000
_cell.length_b   1.000
_cell.length_c   1.000
_cell.angle_alpha   90.00
_cell.angle_beta   90.00
_cell.angle_gamma   90.00
#
_symmetry.space_group_name_H-M   'P 1'
#
loop_
_entity.id
_entity.type
_entity.pdbx_description
1 polymer ?
#
loop_
_entity_poly.entity_id
_entity_poly.type
_entity_poly.pdbx_seq_one_letter_code
_entity_poly.pdbx_strand_id
1 'polypeptide(L)'
;MRRGAAASSNRLQAYRGKRDFGLSPEPAGGQAKKPGSTLVYVIQRHLASHLHYDLRLEEAGVLKSWAIPKTPPEAPGEKRLAVETEDHPLEYASFEGSIPKGEYGAGTVAVWDRGTYDPLETTAAKRIIDIHGRKLKGVYALIKLPVRKGEKDKNWLFFKTGPSPNPRSKPRTP
;
A
#
# COMPACT_ATOMS: atom_id res chain seq x y z
N MET A 1 -8.10 -17.27 -18.31
CA MET A 1 -8.21 -15.96 -17.59
C MET A 1 -9.05 -15.98 -16.30
N ARG A 2 -9.68 -17.09 -15.86
CA ARG A 2 -10.60 -17.12 -14.70
C ARG A 2 -9.95 -17.27 -13.29
N ARG A 3 -8.67 -17.66 -13.18
CA ARG A 3 -8.04 -17.96 -11.87
C ARG A 3 -7.64 -16.71 -11.05
N GLY A 4 -7.28 -15.60 -11.71
CA GLY A 4 -6.82 -14.38 -11.01
C GLY A 4 -7.95 -13.64 -10.27
N ALA A 5 -9.13 -13.52 -10.89
CA ALA A 5 -10.27 -12.81 -10.32
C ALA A 5 -10.90 -13.50 -9.10
N ALA A 6 -10.90 -14.84 -9.07
CA ALA A 6 -11.38 -15.62 -7.92
C ALA A 6 -10.43 -15.50 -6.72
N ALA A 7 -9.11 -15.52 -6.96
CA ALA A 7 -8.10 -15.37 -5.92
C ALA A 7 -8.08 -13.95 -5.32
N SER A 8 -8.23 -12.89 -6.14
CA SER A 8 -8.37 -11.52 -5.64
C SER A 8 -9.69 -11.31 -4.89
N SER A 9 -10.78 -11.92 -5.35
CA SER A 9 -12.07 -11.87 -4.64
C SER A 9 -12.00 -12.45 -3.23
N ASN A 10 -11.25 -13.53 -3.01
CA ASN A 10 -11.06 -14.09 -1.67
C ASN A 10 -10.23 -13.16 -0.78
N ARG A 11 -9.19 -12.51 -1.33
CA ARG A 11 -8.35 -11.55 -0.60
C ARG A 11 -9.12 -10.30 -0.15
N LEU A 12 -10.15 -9.89 -0.89
CA LEU A 12 -11.00 -8.74 -0.54
C LEU A 12 -12.11 -9.07 0.46
N GLN A 13 -12.24 -10.32 0.93
CA GLN A 13 -13.33 -10.70 1.83
C GLN A 13 -13.34 -9.89 3.13
N ALA A 14 -12.17 -9.69 3.75
CA ALA A 14 -12.04 -8.89 4.97
C ALA A 14 -12.38 -7.40 4.74
N TYR A 15 -12.01 -6.86 3.57
CA TYR A 15 -12.36 -5.49 3.19
C TYR A 15 -13.87 -5.34 3.00
N ARG A 16 -14.48 -6.19 2.17
CA ARG A 16 -15.91 -6.15 1.87
C ARG A 16 -16.77 -6.38 3.11
N GLY A 17 -16.35 -7.28 4.00
CA GLY A 17 -17.08 -7.54 5.25
C GLY A 17 -17.05 -6.38 6.25
N LYS A 18 -16.20 -5.37 6.04
CA LYS A 18 -16.09 -4.18 6.90
C LYS A 18 -16.71 -2.93 6.27
N ARG A 19 -17.42 -3.04 5.15
CA ARG A 19 -17.98 -1.89 4.43
C ARG A 19 -19.44 -2.09 4.13
N ASP A 20 -20.20 -1.02 4.35
CA ASP A 20 -21.52 -0.87 3.75
C ASP A 20 -21.38 0.01 2.50
N PHE A 21 -21.45 -0.61 1.32
CA PHE A 21 -21.35 0.09 0.03
C PHE A 21 -22.63 0.84 -0.36
N GLY A 22 -23.71 0.71 0.41
CA GLY A 22 -24.89 1.58 0.30
C GLY A 22 -24.70 2.91 1.01
N LEU A 23 -23.81 2.96 2.01
CA LEU A 23 -23.54 4.15 2.83
C LEU A 23 -22.22 4.83 2.46
N SER A 24 -21.18 4.04 2.15
CA SER A 24 -19.86 4.55 1.81
C SER A 24 -19.66 4.64 0.29
N PRO A 25 -19.08 5.73 -0.24
CA PRO A 25 -18.75 5.86 -1.67
C PRO A 25 -17.51 5.05 -2.08
N GLU A 26 -16.98 4.21 -1.19
CA GLU A 26 -15.82 3.36 -1.46
C GLU A 26 -16.13 2.26 -2.50
N PRO A 27 -15.16 1.92 -3.38
CA PRO A 27 -15.38 0.90 -4.41
C PRO A 27 -15.38 -0.52 -3.83
N ALA A 28 -16.37 -1.34 -4.19
CA ALA A 28 -16.43 -2.77 -3.80
C ALA A 28 -15.38 -3.68 -4.48
N GLY A 29 -14.72 -3.15 -5.53
CA GLY A 29 -13.76 -3.85 -6.39
C GLY A 29 -14.43 -4.82 -7.36
N GLY A 30 -13.85 -4.98 -8.55
CA GLY A 30 -14.38 -5.94 -9.54
C GLY A 30 -13.62 -6.01 -10.86
N GLN A 31 -12.69 -5.10 -11.12
CA GLN A 31 -11.94 -5.07 -12.36
C GLN A 31 -10.60 -5.79 -12.21
N ALA A 32 -10.39 -6.79 -13.06
CA ALA A 32 -9.07 -7.40 -13.23
C ALA A 32 -8.21 -6.50 -14.12
N LYS A 33 -6.99 -6.20 -13.68
CA LYS A 33 -6.04 -5.44 -14.49
C LYS A 33 -5.49 -6.31 -15.64
N LYS A 34 -5.13 -5.67 -16.74
CA LYS A 34 -4.50 -6.35 -17.89
C LYS A 34 -3.12 -6.88 -17.49
N PRO A 35 -2.74 -8.11 -17.90
CA PRO A 35 -1.39 -8.62 -17.70
C PRO A 35 -0.32 -7.68 -18.28
N GLY A 36 0.81 -7.51 -17.59
CA GLY A 36 1.95 -6.72 -18.07
C GLY A 36 1.90 -5.21 -17.79
N SER A 37 0.88 -4.70 -17.11
CA SER A 37 0.85 -3.31 -16.65
C SER A 37 1.79 -3.05 -15.48
N THR A 38 2.41 -1.87 -15.41
CA THR A 38 3.21 -1.41 -14.27
C THR A 38 2.43 -1.46 -12.96
N LEU A 39 3.05 -1.89 -11.87
CA LEU A 39 2.39 -2.00 -10.55
C LEU A 39 2.10 -0.62 -9.98
N VAL A 40 0.89 -0.46 -9.41
CA VAL A 40 0.45 0.81 -8.82
C VAL A 40 0.99 0.98 -7.41
N TYR A 41 1.42 2.20 -7.11
CA TYR A 41 1.71 2.69 -5.77
C TYR A 41 0.83 3.90 -5.47
N VAL A 42 0.32 3.98 -4.25
CA VAL A 42 -0.43 5.14 -3.76
C VAL A 42 -0.17 5.35 -2.27
N ILE A 43 -0.14 6.61 -1.86
CA ILE A 43 -0.31 7.01 -0.46
C ILE A 43 -1.53 7.91 -0.37
N GLN A 44 -2.47 7.53 0.48
CA GLN A 44 -3.62 8.37 0.82
C GLN A 44 -3.39 9.01 2.19
N ARG A 45 -3.61 10.32 2.30
CA ARG A 45 -3.73 11.01 3.57
C ARG A 45 -5.13 10.79 4.10
N HIS A 46 -5.23 10.26 5.31
CA HIS A 46 -6.50 9.90 5.92
C HIS A 46 -6.68 10.62 7.25
N LEU A 47 -7.60 11.58 7.27
CA LEU A 47 -8.04 12.29 8.48
C LEU A 47 -9.23 11.57 9.09
N ALA A 48 -8.94 10.47 9.80
CA ALA A 48 -9.90 9.75 10.63
C ALA A 48 -9.88 10.33 12.06
N SER A 49 -10.06 9.49 13.10
CA SER A 49 -9.85 9.90 14.50
C SER A 49 -8.46 10.51 14.74
N HIS A 50 -7.46 9.99 14.01
CA HIS A 50 -6.12 10.56 13.95
C HIS A 50 -5.68 10.65 12.49
N LEU A 51 -4.91 11.70 12.19
CA LEU A 51 -4.26 11.82 10.89
C LEU A 51 -3.23 10.70 10.71
N HIS A 52 -3.32 9.98 9.61
CA HIS A 52 -2.33 9.00 9.18
C HIS A 52 -2.25 8.95 7.65
N TYR A 53 -1.34 8.12 7.14
CA TYR A 53 -1.09 7.93 5.73
C TYR A 53 -1.19 6.46 5.37
N ASP A 54 -2.10 6.09 4.49
CA ASP A 54 -2.27 4.72 4.02
C ASP A 54 -1.38 4.47 2.81
N LEU A 55 -0.28 3.74 3.01
CA LEU A 55 0.58 3.22 1.96
C LEU A 55 -0.07 2.00 1.33
N ARG A 56 -0.17 1.97 -0.01
CA ARG A 56 -0.69 0.81 -0.73
C ARG A 56 0.15 0.45 -1.93
N LEU A 57 0.36 -0.85 -2.09
CA LEU A 57 1.13 -1.47 -3.17
C LEU A 57 0.28 -2.51 -3.88
N GLU A 58 0.18 -2.41 -5.20
CA GLU A 58 -0.45 -3.44 -6.02
C GLU A 58 0.35 -4.74 -5.99
N GLU A 59 -0.18 -5.77 -5.34
CA GLU A 59 0.43 -7.09 -5.28
C GLU A 59 -0.62 -8.18 -5.49
N ALA A 60 -0.43 -9.00 -6.52
CA ALA A 60 -1.31 -10.13 -6.84
C ALA A 60 -2.81 -9.75 -6.91
N GLY A 61 -3.10 -8.64 -7.59
CA GLY A 61 -4.45 -8.21 -7.96
C GLY A 61 -5.22 -7.45 -6.89
N VAL A 62 -4.57 -7.06 -5.80
CA VAL A 62 -5.12 -6.22 -4.73
C VAL A 62 -4.09 -5.18 -4.29
N LEU A 63 -4.53 -4.19 -3.52
CA LEU A 63 -3.68 -3.21 -2.85
C LEU A 63 -3.34 -3.71 -1.44
N LYS A 64 -2.14 -4.29 -1.29
CA LYS A 64 -1.56 -4.55 0.03
C LYS A 64 -1.35 -3.22 0.74
N SER A 65 -1.87 -3.08 1.97
CA SER A 65 -2.04 -1.76 2.59
C SER A 65 -1.47 -1.69 4.01
N TRP A 66 -0.86 -0.55 4.33
CA TRP A 66 -0.33 -0.25 5.65
C TRP A 66 -0.65 1.18 6.07
N ALA A 67 -1.10 1.36 7.31
CA ALA A 67 -1.28 2.67 7.92
C ALA A 67 0.05 3.16 8.53
N ILE A 68 0.47 4.36 8.13
CA ILE A 68 1.67 5.05 8.61
C ILE A 68 1.23 6.26 9.43
N PRO A 69 1.41 6.27 10.76
CA PRO A 69 0.90 7.35 11.61
C PRO A 69 1.52 8.74 11.38
N LYS A 70 2.70 8.81 10.74
CA LYS A 70 3.44 10.04 10.49
C LYS A 70 3.71 10.18 9.00
N THR A 71 4.03 11.41 8.56
CA THR A 71 4.35 11.69 7.16
C THR A 71 5.43 10.72 6.63
N PRO A 72 5.20 10.07 5.47
CA PRO A 72 6.17 9.19 4.83
C PRO A 72 7.52 9.89 4.58
N PRO A 73 8.66 9.19 4.72
CA PRO A 73 9.96 9.81 4.60
C PRO A 73 10.31 10.09 3.12
N GLU A 74 10.57 11.35 2.77
CA GLU A 74 11.02 11.74 1.42
C GLU A 74 12.54 11.56 1.22
N ALA A 75 13.29 11.55 2.34
CA ALA A 75 14.74 11.40 2.39
C ALA A 75 15.16 10.18 3.23
N PRO A 76 16.38 9.63 3.01
CA PRO A 76 16.96 8.60 3.88
C PRO A 76 17.20 9.12 5.30
N GLY A 77 17.38 8.20 6.25
CA GLY A 77 17.69 8.50 7.65
C GLY A 77 16.47 8.48 8.59
N GLU A 78 15.26 8.61 8.04
CA GLU A 78 14.02 8.49 8.81
C GLU A 78 13.37 7.11 8.67
N LYS A 79 12.95 6.56 9.80
CA LYS A 79 12.20 5.29 9.88
C LYS A 79 10.78 5.56 10.38
N ARG A 80 9.79 4.94 9.75
CA ARG A 80 8.37 5.03 10.13
C ARG A 80 7.81 3.67 10.48
N LEU A 81 7.01 3.62 11.54
CA LEU A 81 6.12 2.48 11.77
C LEU A 81 5.06 2.45 10.65
N ALA A 82 4.83 1.27 10.10
CA ALA A 82 3.77 0.98 9.15
C ALA A 82 2.98 -0.23 9.67
N VAL A 83 1.69 -0.08 9.89
CA VAL A 83 0.84 -1.13 10.48
C VAL A 83 0.00 -1.76 9.38
N GLU A 84 0.10 -3.06 9.19
CA GLU A 84 -0.61 -3.80 8.15
C GLU A 84 -2.14 -3.74 8.36
N THR A 85 -2.84 -3.38 7.30
CA THR A 85 -4.30 -3.27 7.22
C THR A 85 -4.85 -4.23 6.17
N GLU A 86 -6.16 -4.26 5.96
CA GLU A 86 -6.80 -5.13 4.99
C GLU A 86 -6.36 -4.83 3.56
N ASP A 87 -6.41 -5.84 2.69
CA ASP A 87 -6.22 -5.65 1.26
C ASP A 87 -7.35 -4.78 0.69
N HIS A 88 -7.02 -3.81 -0.16
CA HIS A 88 -8.01 -2.93 -0.80
C HIS A 88 -8.15 -3.28 -2.29
N PRO A 89 -9.30 -2.97 -2.92
CA PRO A 89 -9.46 -3.14 -4.35
C PRO A 89 -8.60 -2.15 -5.13
N LEU A 90 -8.20 -2.49 -6.36
CA LEU A 90 -7.30 -1.64 -7.16
C LEU A 90 -7.91 -0.26 -7.46
N GLU A 91 -9.23 -0.22 -7.64
CA GLU A 91 -10.01 0.99 -7.86
C GLU A 91 -9.89 1.98 -6.68
N TYR A 92 -9.59 1.47 -5.48
CA TYR A 92 -9.39 2.30 -4.29
C TYR A 92 -8.18 3.23 -4.39
N ALA A 93 -7.21 2.94 -5.28
CA ALA A 93 -6.03 3.79 -5.46
C ALA A 93 -6.35 5.18 -6.02
N SER A 94 -7.54 5.37 -6.59
CA SER A 94 -8.07 6.67 -7.04
C SER A 94 -9.09 7.28 -6.09
N PHE A 95 -9.48 6.59 -5.03
CA PHE A 95 -10.53 7.08 -4.15
C PHE A 95 -10.07 8.31 -3.36
N GLU A 96 -10.88 9.36 -3.44
CA GLU A 96 -10.82 10.56 -2.61
C GLU A 96 -12.25 10.91 -2.19
N GLY A 97 -12.44 11.28 -0.94
CA GLY A 97 -13.77 11.55 -0.41
C GLY A 97 -13.87 11.41 1.10
N SER A 98 -15.08 11.52 1.62
CA SER A 98 -15.37 11.37 3.04
C SER A 98 -16.10 10.05 3.29
N ILE A 99 -15.56 9.23 4.17
CA ILE A 99 -16.18 8.02 4.68
C ILE A 99 -17.08 8.45 5.87
N PRO A 100 -18.39 8.15 5.84
CA PRO A 100 -19.33 8.63 6.86
C PRO A 100 -18.96 8.25 8.28
N LYS A 101 -19.37 9.06 9.25
CA LYS A 101 -19.19 8.74 10.69
C LYS A 101 -19.97 7.47 11.03
N GLY A 102 -19.33 6.57 11.79
CA GLY A 102 -19.91 5.28 12.17
C GLY A 102 -19.44 4.14 11.28
N GLU A 103 -19.00 4.45 10.06
CA GLU A 103 -18.39 3.47 9.15
C GLU A 103 -16.94 3.17 9.54
N TYR A 104 -16.48 1.97 9.18
CA TYR A 104 -15.08 1.60 9.38
C TYR A 104 -14.17 2.45 8.50
N GLY A 105 -13.23 3.16 9.12
CA GLY A 105 -12.38 4.11 8.41
C GLY A 105 -13.06 5.47 8.21
N ALA A 106 -14.09 5.81 9.00
CA ALA A 106 -14.69 7.14 9.00
C ALA A 106 -13.64 8.25 9.04
N GLY A 107 -13.78 9.23 8.13
CA GLY A 107 -12.80 10.28 7.95
C GLY A 107 -12.69 10.75 6.50
N THR A 108 -11.86 11.76 6.26
CA THR A 108 -11.61 12.26 4.91
C THR A 108 -10.33 11.63 4.36
N VAL A 109 -10.44 11.07 3.15
CA VAL A 109 -9.36 10.44 2.39
C VAL A 109 -9.02 11.32 1.20
N ALA A 110 -7.73 11.61 1.02
CA ALA A 110 -7.21 12.32 -0.15
C ALA A 110 -5.93 11.64 -0.64
N VAL A 111 -5.68 11.62 -1.94
CA VAL A 111 -4.45 11.07 -2.51
C VAL A 111 -3.30 12.05 -2.24
N TRP A 112 -2.36 11.62 -1.40
CA TRP A 112 -1.18 12.42 -1.03
C TRP A 112 -0.04 12.24 -2.05
N ASP A 113 0.19 11.00 -2.47
CA ASP A 113 1.11 10.67 -3.56
C ASP A 113 0.60 9.48 -4.36
N ARG A 114 1.00 9.40 -5.63
CA ARG A 114 0.64 8.30 -6.53
C ARG A 114 1.67 8.15 -7.63
N GLY A 115 1.87 6.91 -8.05
CA GLY A 115 2.72 6.58 -9.18
C GLY A 115 2.73 5.08 -9.43
N THR A 116 3.88 4.60 -9.90
CA THR A 116 4.17 3.18 -10.06
C THR A 116 5.32 2.78 -9.17
N TYR A 117 5.57 1.48 -9.07
CA TYR A 117 6.78 0.98 -8.44
C TYR A 117 7.28 -0.29 -9.13
N ASP A 118 8.58 -0.53 -9.01
CA ASP A 118 9.21 -1.79 -9.40
C ASP A 118 9.57 -2.61 -8.15
N PRO A 119 9.17 -3.89 -8.07
CA PRO A 119 9.58 -4.76 -6.98
C PRO A 119 11.04 -5.20 -7.21
N LEU A 120 11.92 -4.88 -6.26
CA LEU A 120 13.31 -5.34 -6.26
C LEU A 120 13.49 -6.63 -5.44
N GLU A 121 12.72 -6.77 -4.34
CA GLU A 121 12.69 -7.98 -3.51
C GLU A 121 11.35 -8.10 -2.79
N THR A 122 10.73 -9.28 -2.82
CA THR A 122 9.42 -9.54 -2.20
C THR A 122 9.44 -10.90 -1.50
N THR A 123 9.34 -10.91 -0.17
CA THR A 123 9.26 -12.13 0.67
C THR A 123 8.20 -11.97 1.75
N ALA A 124 7.84 -12.99 2.53
CA ALA A 124 6.79 -12.82 3.56
C ALA A 124 7.05 -11.68 4.57
N ALA A 125 8.30 -11.34 4.86
CA ALA A 125 8.69 -10.35 5.87
C ALA A 125 9.33 -9.08 5.30
N LYS A 126 9.45 -8.95 3.97
CA LYS A 126 10.20 -7.84 3.37
C LYS A 126 9.66 -7.46 1.99
N ARG A 127 9.60 -6.16 1.73
CA ARG A 127 9.44 -5.57 0.40
C ARG A 127 10.52 -4.54 0.19
N ILE A 128 11.34 -4.69 -0.85
CA ILE A 128 12.23 -3.65 -1.36
C ILE A 128 11.66 -3.23 -2.70
N ILE A 129 11.35 -1.95 -2.83
CA ILE A 129 10.62 -1.39 -3.97
C ILE A 129 11.31 -0.12 -4.45
N ASP A 130 11.38 0.07 -5.76
CA ASP A 130 11.74 1.36 -6.36
C ASP A 130 10.46 2.13 -6.68
N ILE A 131 10.24 3.24 -5.98
CA ILE A 131 9.02 4.04 -6.11
C ILE A 131 9.23 5.13 -7.16
N HIS A 132 8.28 5.22 -8.09
CA HIS A 132 8.20 6.24 -9.14
C HIS A 132 6.97 7.14 -8.90
N GLY A 133 6.91 7.77 -7.73
CA GLY A 133 5.85 8.68 -7.31
C GLY A 133 6.13 10.13 -7.68
N ARG A 134 5.19 11.03 -7.37
CA ARG A 134 5.41 12.47 -7.54
C ARG A 134 6.26 13.02 -6.41
N LYS A 135 5.96 12.61 -5.17
CA LYS A 135 6.68 13.01 -3.95
C LYS A 135 7.77 12.00 -3.61
N LEU A 136 7.41 10.73 -3.39
CA LEU A 136 8.36 9.69 -3.09
C LEU A 136 8.99 9.16 -4.36
N LYS A 137 10.32 9.17 -4.39
CA LYS A 137 11.14 8.66 -5.51
C LYS A 137 12.35 7.91 -4.96
N GLY A 138 12.71 6.79 -5.58
CA GLY A 138 13.87 5.99 -5.20
C GLY A 138 13.51 4.70 -4.47
N VAL A 139 14.53 4.04 -3.92
CA VAL A 139 14.37 2.74 -3.27
C VAL A 139 13.91 2.89 -1.83
N TYR A 140 12.86 2.14 -1.49
CA TYR A 140 12.29 2.04 -0.17
C TYR A 140 12.27 0.60 0.31
N ALA A 141 12.36 0.44 1.64
CA ALA A 141 12.23 -0.83 2.32
C ALA A 141 11.02 -0.82 3.24
N LEU A 142 10.27 -1.93 3.22
CA LEU A 142 9.24 -2.27 4.18
C LEU A 142 9.60 -3.60 4.83
N ILE A 143 9.98 -3.57 6.10
CA ILE A 143 10.51 -4.74 6.84
C ILE A 143 9.58 -5.10 7.98
N LYS A 144 9.11 -6.34 8.04
CA LYS A 144 8.24 -6.83 9.11
C LYS A 144 9.03 -6.95 10.40
N LEU A 145 8.50 -6.40 11.48
CA LEU A 145 9.13 -6.47 12.79
C LEU A 145 8.80 -7.80 13.46
N PRO A 146 9.72 -8.35 14.28
CA PRO A 146 9.44 -9.55 15.05
C PRO A 146 8.30 -9.30 16.03
N VAL A 147 7.40 -10.27 16.15
CA VAL A 147 6.27 -10.21 17.07
C VAL A 147 6.77 -10.23 18.50
N ARG A 148 6.45 -9.18 19.26
CA ARG A 148 6.69 -9.14 20.71
C ARG A 148 5.53 -9.80 21.45
N LYS A 149 5.80 -10.30 22.65
CA LYS A 149 4.77 -10.95 23.49
C LYS A 149 3.59 -9.99 23.71
N GLY A 150 2.40 -10.39 23.28
CA GLY A 150 1.17 -9.61 23.41
C GLY A 150 0.87 -8.64 22.25
N GLU A 151 1.75 -8.52 21.26
CA GLU A 151 1.50 -7.70 20.06
C GLU A 151 0.88 -8.53 18.92
N LYS A 152 0.11 -7.86 18.06
CA LYS A 152 -0.39 -8.45 16.82
C LYS A 152 0.71 -8.46 15.77
N ASP A 153 0.74 -9.51 14.96
CA ASP A 153 1.73 -9.71 13.89
C ASP A 153 1.46 -8.81 12.65
N LYS A 154 1.52 -7.49 12.86
CA LYS A 154 1.13 -6.48 11.87
C LYS A 154 2.11 -5.31 11.74
N ASN A 155 3.15 -5.26 12.56
CA ASN A 155 4.06 -4.11 12.62
C ASN A 155 5.19 -4.24 11.61
N TRP A 156 5.37 -3.21 10.80
CA TRP A 156 6.43 -3.08 9.79
C TRP A 156 7.19 -1.77 9.98
N LEU A 157 8.39 -1.71 9.42
CA LEU A 157 9.24 -0.53 9.36
C LEU A 157 9.37 -0.07 7.91
N PHE A 158 8.98 1.16 7.63
CA PHE A 158 9.06 1.81 6.32
C PHE A 158 10.13 2.89 6.31
N PHE A 159 11.05 2.86 5.34
CA PHE A 159 12.10 3.87 5.20
C PHE A 159 12.70 3.89 3.79
N LYS A 160 13.26 5.05 3.41
CA LYS A 160 14.01 5.21 2.16
C LYS A 160 15.43 4.68 2.33
N THR A 161 15.90 3.86 1.41
CA THR A 161 17.26 3.29 1.42
C THR A 161 18.21 4.04 0.50
N GLY A 162 17.72 4.63 -0.58
CA GLY A 162 18.57 5.33 -1.54
C GLY A 162 17.84 5.83 -2.80
N PRO A 163 18.59 6.38 -3.76
CA PRO A 163 18.04 6.74 -5.08
C PRO A 163 17.68 5.48 -5.89
N SER A 164 16.88 5.66 -6.94
CA SER A 164 16.57 4.59 -7.90
C SER A 164 17.85 4.01 -8.51
N PRO A 165 17.93 2.70 -8.79
CA PRO A 165 19.09 2.10 -9.45
C PRO A 165 19.29 2.75 -10.83
N ASN A 166 20.55 2.95 -11.22
CA ASN A 166 20.83 3.43 -12.57
C ASN A 166 20.53 2.29 -13.57
N PRO A 167 19.63 2.48 -14.55
CA PRO A 167 19.35 1.45 -15.55
C PRO A 167 20.57 1.03 -16.39
N ARG A 168 21.66 1.82 -16.35
CA ARG A 168 22.92 1.54 -17.06
C ARG A 168 23.98 0.80 -16.24
N SER A 169 23.78 0.55 -14.95
CA SER A 169 24.72 -0.29 -14.18
C SER A 169 24.42 -1.77 -14.46
N LYS A 170 25.15 -2.37 -15.42
CA LYS A 170 25.20 -3.83 -15.56
C LYS A 170 25.66 -4.45 -14.24
N PRO A 171 25.17 -5.64 -13.86
CA PRO A 171 25.77 -6.36 -12.73
C PRO A 171 27.24 -6.62 -13.06
N ARG A 172 28.15 -6.21 -12.17
CA ARG A 172 29.52 -6.72 -12.17
C ARG A 172 29.43 -8.17 -11.71
N THR A 173 29.47 -9.10 -12.65
CA THR A 173 29.71 -10.51 -12.36
C THR A 173 31.13 -10.63 -11.76
N PRO A 174 31.32 -11.37 -10.66
CA PRO A 174 32.65 -11.63 -10.10
C PRO A 174 33.54 -12.42 -11.06
#